data_AF-A0A6A4VFQ2-F1
#
_entry.id   AF-A0A6A4VFQ2-F1
#
_cell.length_a   1.000
_cell.length_b   1.000
_cell.length_c   1.000
_cell.angle_alpha   90.00
_cell.angle_beta   90.00
_cell.angle_gamma   90.00
#
_symmetry.space_group_name_H-M   'P 1'
#
loop_
_entity.id
_entity.type
_entity.pdbx_description
1 polymer ?
#
loop_
_entity_poly.entity_id
_entity_poly.type
_entity_poly.pdbx_seq_one_letter_code
_entity_poly.pdbx_strand_id
1 'polypeptide(L)'
;MKYSQTENFRLSVEVATALEDLISGTVAHDTGLNMALTPRQQLLVSLRFYATGAYLRLVGDGHGVSEATVCRAIHRVTDAIIHRCPGAITWPGDPAALGRLKEDFRQVAGLPDIVGCIDGTHLASTQTAQ
;
A
#
# COMPACT_ATOMS: atom_id res chain seq x y z
N MET A 1 -20.29 8.41 -11.13
CA MET A 1 -19.26 7.45 -11.60
C MET A 1 -19.17 6.34 -10.56
N LYS A 2 -19.64 5.13 -10.88
CA LYS A 2 -19.64 3.98 -9.94
C LYS A 2 -18.30 3.26 -10.06
N TYR A 3 -17.46 3.34 -9.04
CA TYR A 3 -16.22 2.55 -8.99
C TYR A 3 -16.59 1.07 -8.76
N SER A 4 -16.29 0.21 -9.74
CA SER A 4 -16.21 -1.23 -9.53
C SER A 4 -14.82 -1.52 -8.96
N GLN A 5 -14.77 -1.97 -7.70
CA GLN A 5 -13.52 -2.16 -6.94
C GLN A 5 -12.61 -3.24 -7.54
N THR A 6 -13.15 -4.17 -8.31
CA THR A 6 -12.48 -5.41 -8.72
C THR A 6 -11.65 -5.28 -9.99
N GLU A 7 -11.94 -4.32 -10.87
CA GLU A 7 -11.27 -4.25 -12.19
C GLU A 7 -9.98 -3.39 -12.18
N ASN A 8 -9.76 -2.56 -11.15
CA ASN A 8 -8.69 -1.57 -11.13
C ASN A 8 -7.66 -1.72 -10.00
N PHE A 9 -7.88 -2.64 -9.05
CA PHE A 9 -7.02 -2.81 -7.88
C PHE A 9 -6.72 -4.29 -7.66
N ARG A 10 -5.44 -4.64 -7.43
CA ARG A 10 -5.02 -6.02 -7.05
C ARG A 10 -5.29 -6.33 -5.57
N LEU A 11 -6.32 -5.70 -5.00
CA LEU A 11 -6.70 -5.79 -3.60
C LEU A 11 -8.11 -6.37 -3.51
N SER A 12 -8.34 -7.32 -2.61
CA SER A 12 -9.69 -7.84 -2.39
C SER A 12 -10.58 -6.75 -1.76
N VAL A 13 -11.89 -6.85 -1.96
CA VAL A 13 -12.86 -5.89 -1.39
C VAL A 13 -12.80 -5.92 0.14
N GLU A 14 -12.58 -7.10 0.72
CA GLU A 14 -12.46 -7.30 2.16
C GLU A 14 -11.26 -6.54 2.73
N VAL A 15 -10.10 -6.65 2.08
CA VAL A 15 -8.89 -5.93 2.51
C VAL A 15 -9.05 -4.42 2.30
N ALA A 16 -9.69 -3.99 1.20
CA ALA A 16 -9.97 -2.58 0.96
C ALA A 16 -10.86 -1.97 2.06
N THR A 17 -11.91 -2.70 2.46
CA THR A 17 -12.81 -2.29 3.55
C THR A 17 -12.08 -2.29 4.89
N ALA A 18 -11.28 -3.31 5.19
CA ALA A 18 -10.50 -3.36 6.44
C ALA A 18 -9.49 -2.19 6.53
N LEU A 19 -8.84 -1.84 5.42
CA LEU A 19 -7.96 -0.67 5.36
C LEU A 19 -8.74 0.63 5.57
N GLU A 20 -9.91 0.78 4.93
CA GLU A 20 -10.77 1.94 5.12
C GLU A 20 -11.16 2.10 6.59
N ASP A 21 -11.64 1.03 7.24
CA ASP A 21 -12.03 1.04 8.65
C ASP A 21 -10.84 1.43 9.55
N LEU A 22 -9.65 0.92 9.23
CA LEU A 22 -8.43 1.20 9.97
C LEU A 22 -8.01 2.67 9.92
N ILE A 23 -8.12 3.31 8.74
CA ILE A 23 -7.63 4.67 8.53
C ILE A 23 -8.69 5.74 8.70
N SER A 24 -9.99 5.40 8.62
CA SER A 24 -11.09 6.36 8.55
C SER A 24 -11.07 7.41 9.65
N GLY A 25 -10.78 7.02 10.90
CA GLY A 25 -10.69 7.96 12.03
C GLY A 25 -9.56 8.99 11.91
N THR A 26 -8.57 8.75 11.06
CA THR A 26 -7.40 9.62 10.85
C THR A 26 -7.46 10.41 9.55
N VAL A 27 -8.09 9.87 8.49
CA VAL A 27 -8.19 10.56 7.19
C VAL A 27 -9.51 11.32 7.01
N ALA A 28 -10.50 11.10 7.88
CA ALA A 28 -11.73 11.87 7.87
C ALA A 28 -11.44 13.36 8.07
N HIS A 29 -12.14 14.18 7.29
CA HIS A 29 -12.07 15.62 7.43
C HIS A 29 -12.99 16.09 8.55
N ASP A 30 -12.44 16.86 9.50
CA ASP A 30 -13.18 17.42 10.64
C ASP A 30 -14.02 18.66 10.27
N THR A 31 -13.97 19.08 9.01
CA THR A 31 -14.64 20.29 8.53
C THR A 31 -15.76 19.97 7.54
N GLY A 32 -16.94 20.51 7.79
CA GLY A 32 -18.11 20.44 6.91
C GLY A 32 -18.00 21.31 5.65
N LEU A 33 -16.79 21.45 5.08
CA LEU A 33 -16.59 22.16 3.83
C LEU A 33 -17.16 21.32 2.68
N ASN A 34 -17.95 21.97 1.83
CA ASN A 34 -18.46 21.37 0.60
C ASN A 34 -17.27 20.88 -0.25
N MET A 35 -17.29 19.61 -0.69
CA MET A 35 -16.31 18.96 -1.59
C MET A 35 -15.08 18.28 -0.95
N ALA A 36 -15.09 17.99 0.36
CA ALA A 36 -14.07 17.13 0.95
C ALA A 36 -14.18 15.67 0.46
N LEU A 37 -13.04 15.03 0.14
CA LEU A 37 -13.03 13.61 -0.22
C LEU A 37 -13.35 12.75 1.01
N THR A 38 -14.26 11.80 0.84
CA THR A 38 -14.52 10.76 1.85
C THR A 38 -13.26 9.92 2.12
N PRO A 39 -13.13 9.29 3.30
CA PRO A 39 -12.04 8.34 3.59
C PRO A 39 -11.82 7.31 2.48
N ARG A 40 -12.90 6.69 2.00
CA ARG A 40 -12.87 5.75 0.87
C ARG A 40 -12.27 6.35 -0.39
N GLN A 41 -12.69 7.56 -0.77
CA GLN A 41 -12.16 8.22 -1.96
C GLN A 41 -10.69 8.55 -1.81
N GLN A 42 -10.27 9.03 -0.64
CA GLN A 42 -8.86 9.27 -0.35
C GLN A 42 -8.06 7.96 -0.47
N LEU A 43 -8.57 6.86 0.10
CA LEU A 43 -7.94 5.54 0.01
C LEU A 43 -7.79 5.08 -1.45
N LEU A 44 -8.87 5.15 -2.25
CA LEU A 44 -8.84 4.69 -3.64
C LEU A 44 -7.93 5.51 -4.54
N VAL A 45 -7.90 6.83 -4.36
CA VAL A 45 -6.96 7.72 -5.06
C VAL A 45 -5.52 7.33 -4.72
N SER A 46 -5.22 7.11 -3.44
CA SER A 46 -3.87 6.72 -3.00
C SER A 46 -3.47 5.34 -3.49
N LEU A 47 -4.36 4.34 -3.40
CA LEU A 47 -4.12 2.99 -3.93
C LEU A 47 -3.86 3.02 -5.44
N ARG A 48 -4.56 3.88 -6.19
CA ARG A 48 -4.33 4.02 -7.64
C ARG A 48 -2.93 4.53 -7.91
N PHE A 49 -2.48 5.52 -7.14
CA PHE A 49 -1.12 6.04 -7.24
C PHE A 49 -0.09 4.95 -6.92
N TYR A 50 -0.21 4.24 -5.80
CA TYR A 50 0.73 3.19 -5.43
C TYR A 50 0.83 2.06 -6.47
N ALA A 51 -0.31 1.66 -7.04
CA ALA A 51 -0.35 0.57 -8.01
C ALA A 51 0.25 0.94 -9.38
N THR A 52 0.22 2.23 -9.76
CA THR A 52 0.59 2.66 -11.12
C THR A 52 1.88 3.48 -11.17
N GLY A 53 2.29 4.12 -10.07
CA GLY A 53 3.37 5.11 -10.08
C GLY A 53 3.11 6.30 -11.02
N ALA A 54 1.85 6.52 -11.43
CA ALA A 54 1.49 7.53 -12.41
C ALA A 54 1.65 8.95 -11.87
N TYR A 55 1.78 9.91 -12.79
CA TYR A 55 1.75 11.34 -12.44
C TYR A 55 0.47 11.70 -11.69
N LEU A 56 0.58 12.56 -10.67
CA LEU A 56 -0.54 12.98 -9.82
C LEU A 56 -1.70 13.57 -10.63
N ARG A 57 -1.38 14.30 -11.71
CA ARG A 57 -2.38 14.83 -12.65
C ARG A 57 -3.20 13.72 -13.31
N LEU A 58 -2.57 12.65 -13.78
CA LEU A 58 -3.26 11.52 -14.41
C LEU A 58 -4.16 10.77 -13.41
N VAL A 59 -3.69 10.61 -12.17
CA VAL A 59 -4.50 10.04 -11.09
C VAL A 59 -5.69 10.94 -10.77
N GLY A 60 -5.47 12.26 -10.72
CA GLY A 60 -6.48 13.27 -10.45
C GLY A 60 -7.56 13.33 -11.52
N ASP A 61 -7.16 13.36 -12.80
CA ASP A 61 -8.07 13.34 -13.94
C ASP A 61 -8.95 12.08 -13.92
N GLY A 62 -8.38 10.91 -13.56
CA GLY A 62 -9.11 9.65 -13.41
C GLY A 62 -10.11 9.61 -12.24
N HIS A 63 -9.99 10.53 -11.27
CA HIS A 63 -10.86 10.62 -10.09
C HIS A 63 -11.67 11.94 -10.02
N GLY A 64 -11.51 12.82 -11.01
CA GLY A 64 -12.18 14.13 -11.05
C GLY A 64 -11.72 15.10 -9.96
N VAL A 65 -10.44 15.03 -9.55
CA VAL A 65 -9.87 15.89 -8.50
C VAL A 65 -8.57 16.56 -8.94
N SER A 66 -8.23 17.68 -8.30
CA SER A 66 -6.97 18.37 -8.59
C SER A 66 -5.76 17.58 -8.10
N GLU A 67 -4.62 17.79 -8.77
CA GLU A 67 -3.31 17.24 -8.38
C GLU A 67 -2.96 17.52 -6.91
N ALA A 68 -3.26 18.74 -6.43
CA ALA A 68 -3.04 19.10 -5.03
C ALA A 68 -3.90 18.27 -4.06
N THR A 69 -5.12 17.89 -4.45
CA THR A 69 -5.99 17.02 -3.66
C THR A 69 -5.47 15.58 -3.66
N VAL A 70 -4.98 15.07 -4.80
CA VAL A 70 -4.33 13.76 -4.89
C VAL A 70 -3.12 13.70 -3.96
N CYS A 71 -2.23 14.70 -4.02
CA CYS A 71 -1.04 14.78 -3.18
C CYS A 71 -1.40 14.69 -1.68
N ARG A 72 -2.36 15.51 -1.23
CA ARG A 72 -2.82 15.49 0.16
C ARG A 72 -3.44 14.15 0.56
N ALA A 73 -4.23 13.53 -0.31
CA ALA A 73 -4.81 12.21 -0.04
C ALA A 73 -3.73 11.14 0.12
N ILE A 74 -2.72 11.12 -0.75
CA ILE A 74 -1.59 10.19 -0.67
C ILE A 74 -0.86 10.36 0.66
N HIS A 75 -0.49 11.60 1.02
CA HIS A 75 0.22 11.85 2.27
C HIS A 75 -0.58 11.37 3.49
N ARG A 76 -1.85 11.76 3.61
CA ARG A 76 -2.67 11.37 4.76
C ARG A 76 -2.89 9.87 4.86
N VAL A 77 -3.14 9.20 3.73
CA VAL A 77 -3.35 7.75 3.70
C VAL A 77 -2.05 7.01 4.03
N THR A 78 -0.91 7.42 3.45
CA THR A 78 0.40 6.85 3.75
C THR A 78 0.69 6.97 5.25
N ASP A 79 0.55 8.17 5.81
CA ASP A 79 0.82 8.42 7.23
C ASP A 79 -0.10 7.58 8.12
N ALA A 80 -1.39 7.52 7.80
CA ALA A 80 -2.35 6.71 8.55
C ALA A 80 -1.99 5.21 8.53
N ILE A 81 -1.63 4.67 7.36
CA ILE A 81 -1.22 3.25 7.24
C ILE A 81 0.04 2.99 8.06
N ILE A 82 1.07 3.84 7.95
CA ILE A 82 2.33 3.66 8.69
C ILE A 82 2.10 3.63 10.20
N HIS A 83 1.27 4.53 10.73
CA HIS A 83 1.01 4.60 12.18
C HIS A 83 0.06 3.51 12.69
N ARG A 84 -0.83 2.99 11.85
CA ARG A 84 -1.86 2.01 12.24
C ARG A 84 -1.45 0.56 11.99
N CYS A 85 -0.41 0.31 11.20
CA CYS A 85 0.07 -1.03 10.85
C CYS A 85 1.49 -1.35 11.37
N PRO A 86 1.88 -1.02 12.61
CA PRO A 86 3.17 -1.47 13.12
C PRO A 86 3.20 -3.01 13.17
N GLY A 87 4.24 -3.61 12.60
CA GLY A 87 4.42 -5.07 12.57
C GLY A 87 3.65 -5.81 11.46
N ALA A 88 2.86 -5.12 10.63
CA ALA A 88 2.19 -5.74 9.48
C ALA A 88 3.20 -6.34 8.48
N ILE A 89 4.41 -5.77 8.43
CA ILE A 89 5.56 -6.34 7.76
C ILE A 89 6.58 -6.67 8.83
N THR A 90 6.87 -7.96 9.02
CA THR A 90 7.89 -8.44 9.97
C THR A 90 9.00 -9.12 9.19
N TRP A 91 10.24 -8.70 9.44
CA TRP A 91 11.41 -9.36 8.89
C TRP A 91 11.90 -10.45 9.86
N PRO A 92 12.35 -11.63 9.39
CA PRO A 92 12.98 -12.62 10.25
C PRO A 92 14.20 -12.00 10.97
N GLY A 93 14.12 -11.94 12.29
CA GLY A 93 15.12 -11.27 13.12
C GLY A 93 16.30 -12.15 13.53
N ASP A 94 16.15 -13.48 13.46
CA ASP A 94 17.21 -14.42 13.85
C ASP A 94 17.79 -15.19 12.64
N PRO A 95 19.08 -15.56 12.67
CA PRO A 95 19.73 -16.27 11.56
C PRO A 95 19.10 -17.63 11.23
N ALA A 96 18.50 -18.31 12.20
CA ALA A 96 17.88 -19.61 11.97
C ALA A 96 16.53 -19.46 11.23
N ALA A 97 15.75 -18.43 11.55
CA ALA A 97 14.54 -18.05 10.81
C ALA A 97 14.87 -17.64 9.38
N LEU A 98 15.94 -16.86 9.20
CA LEU A 98 16.41 -16.50 7.86
C LEU A 98 16.87 -17.72 7.06
N GLY A 99 17.59 -18.65 7.70
CA GLY A 99 18.03 -19.91 7.10
C GLY A 99 16.86 -20.79 6.66
N ARG A 100 15.82 -20.91 7.50
CA ARG A 100 14.58 -21.63 7.13
C ARG A 100 13.90 -21.00 5.93
N LEU A 101 13.74 -19.67 5.92
CA LEU A 101 13.09 -18.97 4.83
C LEU A 101 13.82 -19.17 3.48
N LYS A 102 15.15 -19.10 3.49
CA LYS A 102 15.97 -19.39 2.30
C LYS A 102 15.77 -20.81 1.80
N GLU A 103 15.72 -21.78 2.71
CA GLU A 103 15.49 -23.17 2.35
C GLU A 103 14.07 -23.39 1.81
N ASP A 104 13.04 -22.75 2.38
CA ASP A 104 11.67 -22.83 1.89
C ASP A 104 11.57 -22.33 0.43
N PHE A 105 12.17 -21.19 0.11
CA PHE A 105 12.21 -20.68 -1.27
C PHE A 105 12.98 -21.61 -2.21
N ARG A 106 14.07 -22.22 -1.73
CA ARG A 106 14.85 -23.21 -2.48
C ARG A 106 14.04 -24.47 -2.76
N GLN A 107 13.25 -24.96 -1.81
CA GLN A 107 12.45 -26.16 -1.97
C GLN A 107 11.26 -25.95 -2.92
N VAL A 108 10.62 -24.78 -2.86
CA VAL A 108 9.45 -24.48 -3.71
C VAL A 108 9.85 -24.21 -5.16
N ALA A 109 10.91 -23.42 -5.39
CA ALA A 109 11.23 -22.89 -6.72
C ALA A 109 12.71 -23.03 -7.13
N GLY A 110 13.56 -23.65 -6.30
CA GLY A 110 14.99 -23.78 -6.57
C GLY A 110 15.78 -22.48 -6.40
N LEU A 111 15.17 -21.43 -5.83
CA LEU A 111 15.79 -20.11 -5.69
C LEU A 111 16.62 -20.03 -4.40
N PRO A 112 17.97 -19.96 -4.47
CA PRO A 112 18.81 -19.84 -3.29
C PRO A 112 18.80 -18.40 -2.76
N ASP A 113 19.07 -18.25 -1.46
CA ASP A 113 19.30 -16.96 -0.79
C ASP A 113 18.13 -15.95 -0.84
N ILE A 114 16.93 -16.40 -1.20
CA ILE A 114 15.71 -15.57 -1.14
C ILE A 114 15.18 -15.51 0.29
N VAL A 115 14.94 -14.29 0.76
CA VAL A 115 14.51 -13.99 2.14
C VAL A 115 13.17 -13.25 2.16
N GLY A 116 12.49 -13.19 1.02
CA GLY A 116 11.20 -12.53 0.83
C GLY A 116 10.92 -12.29 -0.65
N CYS A 117 9.69 -11.95 -0.97
CA CYS A 117 9.28 -11.63 -2.34
C CYS A 117 8.27 -10.47 -2.35
N ILE A 118 8.45 -9.55 -3.29
CA ILE A 118 7.52 -8.44 -3.56
C ILE A 118 7.30 -8.40 -5.08
N ASP A 119 6.05 -8.60 -5.50
CA ASP A 119 5.60 -8.57 -6.91
C ASP A 119 6.52 -9.35 -7.90
N GLY A 120 7.13 -10.44 -7.43
CA GLY A 120 7.98 -11.32 -8.25
C GLY A 120 9.31 -10.70 -8.75
N THR A 121 9.72 -9.54 -8.24
CA THR A 121 10.99 -8.91 -8.63
C THR A 121 12.14 -9.37 -7.74
N HIS A 122 13.24 -9.83 -8.33
CA HIS A 122 14.44 -10.18 -7.58
C HIS A 122 15.23 -8.92 -7.23
N LEU A 123 15.27 -8.58 -5.94
CA LEU A 123 16.00 -7.43 -5.42
C LEU A 123 17.15 -7.89 -4.55
N ALA A 124 18.34 -7.34 -4.78
CA ALA A 124 19.48 -7.57 -3.90
C ALA A 124 19.30 -6.76 -2.61
N SER A 125 19.26 -7.44 -1.46
CA SER A 125 19.35 -6.77 -0.18
C SER A 125 20.81 -6.44 0.11
N THR A 126 21.18 -5.15 0.06
CA THR A 126 22.49 -4.72 0.56
C THR A 126 22.49 -4.86 2.08
N GLN A 127 23.27 -5.79 2.62
CA GLN A 127 23.56 -5.78 4.06
C GLN A 127 24.47 -4.58 4.32
N THR A 128 23.92 -3.51 4.88
CA THR A 128 24.74 -2.46 5.48
C THR A 128 25.40 -3.09 6.71
N ALA A 129 26.72 -3.25 6.68
CA ALA A 129 27.47 -3.70 7.83
C ALA A 129 27.17 -2.78 9.02
N GLN A 130 26.68 -3.36 10.13
CA GLN A 130 26.65 -2.70 11.44
C GLN A 130 28.05 -2.71 12.04
#